data_AF-A0A2E9QG74-F1
#
_entry.id   AF-A0A2E9QG74-F1
#
_cell.length_a   1.000
_cell.length_b   1.000
_cell.length_c   1.000
_cell.angle_alpha   90.00
_cell.angle_beta   90.00
_cell.angle_gamma   90.00
#
_symmetry.space_group_name_H-M   'P 1'
#
loop_
_entity.id
_entity.type
_entity.pdbx_description
1 polymer ?
#
loop_
_entity_poly.entity_id
_entity_poly.type
_entity_poly.pdbx_seq_one_letter_code
_entity_poly.pdbx_strand_id
1 'polypeptide(L)'
;MQFRRPWTQRIPQIARVRNPQDADHHPGPDWKPERSRSRGESVKRSLRHAIFCALTGLLWLSATACTPGGGNNDALLAAALPSGGSGGQACLESWPYSSGAYIADSSVNAAVDAGTFGDPTKATNKICGAGWASGGTDVYSTGSSSECESGENCIALEWTGKRVLDATGVDFVVYENPFLYNNNASSRFIEAVIVEVSQDGTNWCGWNPSYSGTTSAPDLRNPGNYSDLAGITPVLFMQSSANSLSASDLFTEVTDSYGNHLKGGGDGFDLSAPSFGTTGSGCNTTLRNSIRSSGFVYVRLTTAYSRNSSSFPIVSDSFDQKADIDGVVARSVTDR
;
A
#
# COMPACT_ATOMS: atom_id res chain seq x y z
N MET A 1 -60.11 13.84 43.58
CA MET A 1 -60.54 13.97 42.18
C MET A 1 -59.62 13.12 41.31
N GLN A 2 -60.21 12.26 40.47
CA GLN A 2 -59.60 11.34 39.50
C GLN A 2 -58.80 12.10 38.41
N PHE A 3 -57.78 11.55 37.73
CA PHE A 3 -57.80 10.57 36.61
C PHE A 3 -56.36 10.01 36.40
N ARG A 4 -56.07 8.70 36.32
CA ARG A 4 -56.07 7.76 35.15
C ARG A 4 -55.39 8.32 33.87
N ARG A 5 -54.52 7.64 33.09
CA ARG A 5 -53.91 6.29 33.00
C ARG A 5 -52.81 6.34 31.89
N PRO A 6 -51.99 5.29 31.69
CA PRO A 6 -50.76 5.29 30.88
C PRO A 6 -50.95 4.83 29.42
N TRP A 7 -49.95 5.09 28.57
CA TRP A 7 -49.83 4.64 27.18
C TRP A 7 -49.21 3.24 27.07
N THR A 8 -49.83 2.37 26.27
CA THR A 8 -49.38 1.01 25.93
C THR A 8 -48.78 0.94 24.53
N GLN A 9 -47.67 0.20 24.42
CA GLN A 9 -47.04 -0.25 23.17
C GLN A 9 -47.92 -1.26 22.41
N ARG A 10 -47.85 -1.25 21.06
CA ARG A 10 -48.20 -2.39 20.21
C ARG A 10 -47.07 -2.69 19.23
N ILE A 11 -46.69 -3.96 19.20
CA ILE A 11 -45.80 -4.63 18.25
C ILE A 11 -46.67 -5.16 17.09
N PRO A 12 -46.25 -5.05 15.82
CA PRO A 12 -46.84 -5.85 14.74
C PRO A 12 -46.08 -7.16 14.53
N GLN A 13 -46.85 -8.24 14.33
CA GLN A 13 -46.36 -9.57 13.97
C GLN A 13 -45.91 -9.64 12.51
N ILE A 14 -44.76 -10.26 12.27
CA ILE A 14 -44.26 -10.62 10.93
C ILE A 14 -44.62 -12.08 10.64
N ALA A 15 -45.26 -12.28 9.49
CA ALA A 15 -45.72 -13.57 8.97
C ALA A 15 -44.57 -14.43 8.44
N ARG A 16 -44.62 -15.74 8.71
CA ARG A 16 -43.78 -16.78 8.12
C ARG A 16 -44.18 -17.04 6.66
N VAL A 17 -43.21 -16.99 5.75
CA VAL A 17 -43.33 -17.54 4.39
C VAL A 17 -42.90 -19.01 4.43
N ARG A 18 -43.73 -19.89 3.87
CA ARG A 18 -43.44 -21.32 3.65
C ARG A 18 -42.83 -21.53 2.26
N ASN A 19 -41.89 -22.45 2.21
CA ASN A 19 -41.36 -23.09 1.01
C ASN A 19 -42.40 -24.09 0.44
N PRO A 20 -42.40 -24.33 -0.89
CA PRO A 20 -42.52 -25.71 -1.35
C PRO A 20 -41.57 -26.06 -2.52
N GLN A 21 -41.07 -27.31 -2.45
CA GLN A 21 -40.38 -28.04 -3.51
C GLN A 21 -41.38 -28.74 -4.46
N ASP A 22 -40.82 -29.24 -5.57
CA ASP A 22 -41.32 -30.26 -6.52
C ASP A 22 -42.27 -29.73 -7.62
N ALA A 23 -42.18 -30.10 -8.91
CA ALA A 23 -41.37 -31.03 -9.70
C ALA A 23 -41.53 -30.63 -11.19
N ASP A 24 -40.65 -31.07 -12.11
CA ASP A 24 -41.06 -31.80 -13.34
C ASP A 24 -39.89 -32.16 -14.28
N HIS A 25 -40.16 -33.19 -15.09
CA HIS A 25 -39.26 -34.14 -15.74
C HIS A 25 -39.12 -33.92 -17.28
N HIS A 26 -37.97 -34.36 -17.82
CA HIS A 26 -37.69 -34.85 -19.22
C HIS A 26 -37.56 -33.87 -20.40
N PRO A 27 -36.97 -34.28 -21.57
CA PRO A 27 -35.78 -35.12 -21.85
C PRO A 27 -34.78 -34.46 -22.86
N GLY A 28 -33.61 -35.09 -23.09
CA GLY A 28 -32.53 -34.61 -24.00
C GLY A 28 -32.82 -34.69 -25.52
N PRO A 29 -31.84 -34.36 -26.37
CA PRO A 29 -31.08 -35.45 -27.00
C PRO A 29 -29.58 -35.18 -27.34
N ASP A 30 -28.88 -36.31 -27.51
CA ASP A 30 -27.76 -36.62 -28.42
C ASP A 30 -26.55 -35.68 -28.54
N TRP A 31 -25.41 -36.15 -28.02
CA TRP A 31 -24.09 -35.87 -28.59
C TRP A 31 -23.29 -37.18 -28.72
N LYS A 32 -23.07 -37.62 -29.96
CA LYS A 32 -22.12 -38.70 -30.30
C LYS A 32 -20.70 -38.13 -30.41
N PRO A 33 -19.67 -38.89 -29.99
CA PRO A 33 -18.28 -38.56 -30.28
C PRO A 33 -17.80 -39.29 -31.54
N GLU A 34 -17.37 -38.54 -32.56
CA GLU A 34 -16.74 -39.12 -33.74
C GLU A 34 -15.22 -39.08 -33.61
N ARG A 35 -14.63 -40.28 -33.51
CA ARG A 35 -13.21 -40.54 -33.73
C ARG A 35 -12.95 -40.53 -35.23
N SER A 36 -11.87 -39.91 -35.68
CA SER A 36 -10.94 -40.55 -36.64
C SER A 36 -9.64 -39.74 -36.69
N ARG A 37 -8.50 -40.39 -36.38
CA ARG A 37 -7.42 -40.78 -37.30
C ARG A 37 -6.56 -39.59 -37.77
N SER A 38 -5.26 -39.67 -37.97
CA SER A 38 -4.17 -40.61 -37.67
C SER A 38 -2.95 -40.11 -38.47
N ARG A 39 -1.74 -40.34 -37.95
CA ARG A 39 -0.45 -40.48 -38.67
C ARG A 39 0.34 -39.23 -39.11
N GLY A 40 1.66 -39.38 -38.93
CA GLY A 40 2.76 -38.55 -39.40
C GLY A 40 3.80 -38.33 -38.29
N GLU A 41 4.55 -39.35 -37.84
CA GLU A 41 5.96 -39.62 -38.26
C GLU A 41 6.79 -38.33 -38.34
N SER A 42 7.63 -37.95 -37.37
CA SER A 42 8.91 -38.51 -36.91
C SER A 42 10.08 -38.46 -37.91
N VAL A 43 11.15 -37.81 -37.43
CA VAL A 43 12.59 -37.90 -37.80
C VAL A 43 13.06 -37.19 -39.09
N LYS A 44 13.93 -36.18 -38.93
CA LYS A 44 15.39 -36.29 -39.26
C LYS A 44 16.20 -35.05 -38.85
N ARG A 45 17.26 -35.35 -38.07
CA ARG A 45 18.43 -34.52 -37.75
C ARG A 45 19.29 -34.25 -38.99
N SER A 46 19.99 -33.11 -39.01
CA SER A 46 21.38 -32.94 -39.49
C SER A 46 21.81 -31.51 -39.11
N LEU A 47 22.63 -31.26 -38.09
CA LEU A 47 24.10 -31.42 -38.01
C LEU A 47 24.86 -30.89 -39.23
N ARG A 48 25.56 -29.75 -39.08
CA ARG A 48 26.96 -29.54 -39.53
C ARG A 48 27.65 -28.47 -38.67
N HIS A 49 28.68 -28.91 -37.95
CA HIS A 49 29.79 -28.13 -37.41
C HIS A 49 30.76 -27.73 -38.54
N ALA A 50 31.48 -26.62 -38.36
CA ALA A 50 32.91 -26.40 -38.71
C ALA A 50 33.21 -24.88 -38.77
N ILE A 51 34.35 -24.29 -38.38
CA ILE A 51 35.57 -24.65 -37.63
C ILE A 51 36.46 -23.37 -37.66
N PHE A 52 37.14 -23.09 -36.54
CA PHE A 52 38.46 -22.43 -36.36
C PHE A 52 38.82 -21.02 -36.88
N CYS A 53 39.32 -20.18 -35.96
CA CYS A 53 40.75 -19.81 -35.78
C CYS A 53 40.85 -18.72 -34.68
N ALA A 54 41.36 -18.99 -33.47
CA ALA A 54 42.77 -19.11 -33.06
C ALA A 54 43.53 -17.77 -32.98
N LEU A 55 43.86 -17.35 -31.75
CA LEU A 55 45.08 -16.62 -31.29
C LEU A 55 44.86 -16.19 -29.82
N THR A 56 45.13 -17.05 -28.83
CA THR A 56 46.36 -17.08 -28.00
C THR A 56 47.06 -15.74 -27.78
N GLY A 57 47.05 -15.30 -26.51
CA GLY A 57 47.94 -14.29 -25.95
C GLY A 57 47.95 -14.39 -24.43
N LEU A 58 48.94 -15.12 -23.90
CA LEU A 58 49.24 -15.33 -22.49
C LEU A 58 49.40 -14.00 -21.72
N LEU A 59 48.90 -13.95 -20.48
CA LEU A 59 49.66 -13.36 -19.38
C LEU A 59 49.35 -14.07 -18.05
N TRP A 60 50.43 -14.44 -17.38
CA TRP A 60 50.54 -15.32 -16.24
C TRP A 60 50.49 -14.56 -14.90
N LEU A 61 49.83 -15.22 -13.94
CA LEU A 61 50.04 -15.30 -12.49
C LEU A 61 50.29 -14.06 -11.63
N SER A 62 49.42 -13.94 -10.61
CA SER A 62 49.84 -14.02 -9.20
C SER A 62 48.70 -14.61 -8.37
N ALA A 63 48.99 -15.68 -7.63
CA ALA A 63 48.07 -16.40 -6.77
C ALA A 63 48.04 -15.82 -5.35
N THR A 64 46.89 -15.88 -4.67
CA THR A 64 46.83 -16.12 -3.22
C THR A 64 45.52 -16.80 -2.83
N ALA A 65 45.66 -18.07 -2.48
CA ALA A 65 44.94 -18.91 -1.54
C ALA A 65 43.45 -18.66 -1.24
N CYS A 66 42.66 -19.68 -1.56
CA CYS A 66 41.35 -19.98 -1.00
C CYS A 66 41.44 -20.30 0.50
N THR A 67 40.51 -19.74 1.28
CA THR A 67 39.95 -20.35 2.49
C THR A 67 38.45 -20.60 2.23
N PRO A 68 37.92 -21.81 2.50
CA PRO A 68 36.50 -22.09 2.33
C PRO A 68 35.74 -21.64 3.58
N GLY A 69 35.12 -20.46 3.52
CA GLY A 69 34.08 -20.03 4.45
C GLY A 69 32.72 -20.18 3.78
N GLY A 70 31.83 -20.98 4.36
CA GLY A 70 30.51 -21.31 3.81
C GLY A 70 29.70 -20.08 3.42
N GLY A 71 29.41 -19.96 2.13
CA GLY A 71 28.52 -18.95 1.58
C GLY A 71 27.07 -19.39 1.74
N ASN A 72 26.30 -18.64 2.51
CA ASN A 72 24.84 -18.67 2.41
C ASN A 72 24.48 -18.07 1.04
N ASN A 73 23.77 -18.83 0.23
CA ASN A 73 23.38 -18.43 -1.12
C ASN A 73 22.20 -17.44 -1.15
N ASP A 74 21.83 -16.85 -0.01
CA ASP A 74 20.65 -16.00 0.12
C ASP A 74 20.91 -14.53 -0.27
N ALA A 75 22.18 -14.13 -0.43
CA ALA A 75 22.54 -12.75 -0.79
C ALA A 75 22.69 -12.51 -2.32
N LEU A 76 22.58 -13.55 -3.15
CA LEU A 76 22.84 -13.46 -4.60
C LEU A 76 21.57 -13.36 -5.46
N LEU A 77 20.38 -13.48 -4.86
CA LEU A 77 19.11 -13.32 -5.59
C LEU A 77 18.54 -11.89 -5.48
N ALA A 78 18.99 -11.09 -4.52
CA ALA A 78 18.66 -9.66 -4.41
C ALA A 78 19.50 -8.76 -5.35
N ALA A 79 20.52 -9.31 -6.01
CA ALA A 79 21.44 -8.56 -6.87
C ALA A 79 21.25 -8.83 -8.39
N ALA A 80 20.21 -9.58 -8.77
CA ALA A 80 19.92 -9.91 -10.17
C ALA A 80 18.73 -9.10 -10.73
N LEU A 81 18.69 -7.79 -10.47
CA LEU A 81 17.95 -6.85 -11.32
C LEU A 81 18.87 -6.45 -12.48
N PRO A 82 18.40 -6.49 -13.74
CA PRO A 82 19.21 -6.04 -14.86
C PRO A 82 19.46 -4.54 -14.71
N SER A 83 20.70 -4.18 -14.42
CA SER A 83 21.29 -2.87 -14.70
C SER A 83 21.41 -2.69 -16.23
N GLY A 84 20.25 -2.61 -16.89
CA GLY A 84 20.11 -2.35 -18.32
C GLY A 84 19.39 -1.02 -18.50
N GLY A 85 20.14 0.01 -18.90
CA GLY A 85 19.75 1.40 -18.80
C GLY A 85 18.48 1.82 -19.55
N SER A 86 17.68 2.60 -18.85
CA SER A 86 17.17 3.91 -19.31
C SER A 86 17.39 4.81 -18.11
N GLY A 87 17.88 6.05 -18.30
CA GLY A 87 18.28 6.93 -17.21
C GLY A 87 17.13 7.26 -16.26
N GLY A 88 16.86 6.36 -15.31
CA GLY A 88 15.93 6.55 -14.21
C GLY A 88 16.39 7.79 -13.48
N GLN A 89 15.59 8.84 -13.57
CA GLN A 89 15.98 10.12 -13.04
C GLN A 89 16.06 10.00 -11.53
N ALA A 90 17.21 10.33 -10.96
CA ALA A 90 17.39 10.32 -9.52
C ALA A 90 16.36 11.27 -8.90
N CYS A 91 15.65 10.79 -7.87
CA CYS A 91 14.88 11.69 -7.04
C CYS A 91 15.80 12.76 -6.45
N LEU A 92 15.26 13.96 -6.38
CA LEU A 92 15.95 15.11 -5.83
C LEU A 92 15.66 15.16 -4.33
N GLU A 93 16.71 15.33 -3.54
CA GLU A 93 16.59 15.54 -2.09
C GLU A 93 15.85 16.83 -1.74
N SER A 94 15.86 17.80 -2.67
CA SER A 94 15.12 19.04 -2.53
C SER A 94 14.40 19.36 -3.83
N TRP A 95 13.09 19.13 -3.87
CA TRP A 95 12.23 19.78 -4.84
C TRP A 95 11.46 20.91 -4.14
N PRO A 96 11.41 22.12 -4.71
CA PRO A 96 10.73 23.21 -4.04
C PRO A 96 9.24 22.91 -4.01
N TYR A 97 8.66 22.82 -2.81
CA TYR A 97 7.22 22.91 -2.65
C TYR A 97 6.76 24.22 -3.28
N SER A 98 6.00 24.15 -4.37
CA SER A 98 5.03 25.21 -4.65
C SER A 98 3.99 25.19 -3.51
N SER A 99 3.48 26.34 -3.08
CA SER A 99 2.38 26.40 -2.12
C SER A 99 1.27 25.41 -2.49
N GLY A 100 0.81 24.61 -1.52
CA GLY A 100 -0.30 23.65 -1.72
C GLY A 100 0.08 22.17 -1.68
N ALA A 101 1.34 21.83 -1.41
CA ALA A 101 1.78 20.48 -1.07
C ALA A 101 2.95 20.59 -0.07
N TYR A 102 2.87 19.90 1.06
CA TYR A 102 3.84 20.00 2.16
C TYR A 102 4.17 18.59 2.65
N ILE A 103 5.41 18.11 2.51
CA ILE A 103 5.80 16.78 3.04
C ILE A 103 6.03 16.85 4.55
N ALA A 104 5.68 15.79 5.25
CA ALA A 104 6.07 15.59 6.64
C ALA A 104 7.61 15.45 6.75
N ASP A 105 8.24 16.32 7.51
CA ASP A 105 9.69 16.55 7.47
C ASP A 105 10.45 15.94 8.67
N SER A 106 9.72 15.30 9.58
CA SER A 106 10.28 14.71 10.79
C SER A 106 9.58 13.42 11.19
N SER A 107 10.34 12.46 11.69
CA SER A 107 9.85 11.23 12.31
C SER A 107 9.93 11.35 13.83
N VAL A 108 8.85 11.04 14.54
CA VAL A 108 8.78 11.12 15.99
C VAL A 108 9.19 9.78 16.60
N ASN A 109 10.31 9.77 17.32
CA ASN A 109 10.80 8.61 18.09
C ASN A 109 10.91 7.30 17.28
N ALA A 110 11.05 7.39 15.96
CA ALA A 110 11.27 6.23 15.11
C ALA A 110 12.69 5.69 15.35
N ALA A 111 12.78 4.40 15.66
CA ALA A 111 14.05 3.72 15.79
C ALA A 111 14.58 3.35 14.41
N VAL A 112 15.90 3.40 14.24
CA VAL A 112 16.54 2.75 13.07
C VAL A 112 16.40 1.25 13.27
N ASP A 113 15.73 0.58 12.34
CA ASP A 113 15.62 -0.88 12.33
C ASP A 113 16.78 -1.50 11.54
N ALA A 114 17.07 -2.78 11.79
CA ALA A 114 18.09 -3.52 11.06
C ALA A 114 17.59 -3.87 9.66
N GLY A 115 18.34 -3.51 8.62
CA GLY A 115 18.04 -3.87 7.23
C GLY A 115 18.19 -2.71 6.26
N THR A 116 17.95 -2.97 4.97
CA THR A 116 18.10 -1.97 3.89
C THR A 116 17.10 -0.82 4.00
N PHE A 117 15.91 -1.10 4.56
CA PHE A 117 14.79 -0.16 4.64
C PHE A 117 14.47 0.30 6.08
N GLY A 118 15.40 0.10 7.02
CA GLY A 118 15.19 0.45 8.43
C GLY A 118 15.51 1.90 8.80
N ASP A 119 15.86 2.76 7.84
CA ASP A 119 16.19 4.17 8.10
C ASP A 119 14.93 5.06 8.03
N PRO A 120 14.44 5.61 9.16
CA PRO A 120 13.19 6.38 9.17
C PRO A 120 13.30 7.72 8.43
N THR A 121 14.51 8.19 8.10
CA THR A 121 14.66 9.39 7.27
C THR A 121 14.16 9.18 5.85
N LYS A 122 13.96 7.92 5.42
CA LYS A 122 13.36 7.57 4.13
C LYS A 122 11.88 7.92 4.03
N ALA A 123 11.17 8.02 5.14
CA ALA A 123 9.77 8.46 5.14
C ALA A 123 9.60 10.00 5.19
N THR A 124 10.70 10.77 5.32
CA THR A 124 10.66 12.23 5.53
C THR A 124 11.57 13.03 4.60
N ASN A 125 12.41 12.38 3.81
CA ASN A 125 13.38 13.06 2.96
C ASN A 125 12.78 13.50 1.61
N LYS A 126 12.03 12.65 0.94
CA LYS A 126 11.43 12.83 -0.39
C LYS A 126 10.43 11.70 -0.66
N ILE A 127 9.66 11.83 -1.72
CA ILE A 127 8.76 10.77 -2.21
C ILE A 127 9.21 10.35 -3.61
N CYS A 128 9.41 9.04 -3.79
CA CYS A 128 10.14 8.44 -4.89
C CYS A 128 9.41 7.27 -5.52
N GLY A 129 8.20 7.53 -6.02
CA GLY A 129 7.42 6.52 -6.71
C GLY A 129 8.11 5.93 -7.94
N ALA A 130 7.90 4.64 -8.14
CA ALA A 130 8.33 3.90 -9.33
C ALA A 130 7.17 3.61 -10.30
N GLY A 131 6.00 4.21 -10.08
CA GLY A 131 4.83 4.06 -10.93
C GLY A 131 4.02 2.81 -10.60
N TRP A 132 3.20 2.37 -11.56
CA TRP A 132 2.29 1.25 -11.35
C TRP A 132 2.98 -0.12 -11.21
N ALA A 133 4.06 -0.35 -11.97
CA ALA A 133 4.58 -1.70 -12.18
C ALA A 133 5.70 -2.12 -11.23
N SER A 134 6.17 -1.23 -10.36
CA SER A 134 7.30 -1.49 -9.47
C SER A 134 7.19 -0.66 -8.20
N GLY A 135 7.70 -1.20 -7.09
CA GLY A 135 7.93 -0.43 -5.88
C GLY A 135 9.21 0.40 -5.97
N GLY A 136 9.22 1.57 -5.35
CA GLY A 136 10.41 2.35 -5.06
C GLY A 136 11.30 1.67 -4.02
N THR A 137 12.52 2.17 -3.86
CA THR A 137 13.50 1.64 -2.89
C THR A 137 13.94 2.68 -1.86
N ASP A 138 13.41 3.90 -1.93
CA ASP A 138 13.66 4.96 -0.94
C ASP A 138 12.49 4.96 0.05
N VAL A 139 12.37 3.88 0.81
CA VAL A 139 11.25 3.63 1.71
C VAL A 139 11.74 3.28 3.10
N TYR A 140 10.90 3.53 4.10
CA TYR A 140 11.06 3.03 5.46
C TYR A 140 10.06 1.90 5.74
N SER A 141 10.57 0.69 5.97
CA SER A 141 9.75 -0.42 6.45
C SER A 141 9.42 -0.18 7.92
N THR A 142 8.14 -0.13 8.25
CA THR A 142 7.67 0.19 9.61
C THR A 142 8.27 -0.75 10.66
N GLY A 143 8.54 -0.19 11.85
CA GLY A 143 9.09 -0.92 12.98
C GLY A 143 8.38 -0.56 14.28
N SER A 144 8.84 -1.11 15.39
CA SER A 144 8.34 -0.69 16.70
C SER A 144 8.84 0.72 17.02
N SER A 145 7.95 1.62 17.42
CA SER A 145 8.30 2.94 17.98
C SER A 145 7.50 3.20 19.26
N SER A 146 7.88 4.20 20.05
CA SER A 146 7.13 4.59 21.25
C SER A 146 5.73 5.12 20.95
N GLU A 147 5.48 5.54 19.72
CA GLU A 147 4.18 6.04 19.28
C GLU A 147 3.24 4.93 18.82
N CYS A 148 3.76 3.71 18.67
CA CYS A 148 2.96 2.54 18.34
C CYS A 148 2.26 1.99 19.58
N GLU A 149 1.07 1.41 19.40
CA GLU A 149 0.52 0.58 20.47
C GLU A 149 1.36 -0.71 20.61
N SER A 150 1.27 -1.35 21.77
CA SER A 150 2.08 -2.52 22.08
C SER A 150 1.86 -3.65 21.06
N GLY A 151 2.93 -4.05 20.38
CA GLY A 151 2.92 -5.14 19.39
C GLY A 151 2.74 -4.67 17.94
N GLU A 152 2.62 -3.37 17.71
CA GLU A 152 2.47 -2.80 16.37
C GLU A 152 3.80 -2.39 15.74
N ASN A 153 3.83 -2.46 14.40
CA ASN A 153 4.84 -1.81 13.57
C ASN A 153 4.23 -0.54 13.00
N CYS A 154 4.80 0.61 13.33
CA CYS A 154 4.31 1.91 12.89
C CYS A 154 5.41 2.96 12.80
N ILE A 155 5.06 4.10 12.21
CA ILE A 155 5.83 5.33 12.31
C ILE A 155 4.90 6.50 12.57
N ALA A 156 5.33 7.45 13.40
CA ALA A 156 4.68 8.74 13.54
C ALA A 156 5.52 9.81 12.82
N LEU A 157 4.88 10.62 12.00
CA LEU A 157 5.48 11.70 11.23
C LEU A 157 4.86 13.04 11.63
N GLU A 158 5.63 14.12 11.49
CA GLU A 158 5.25 15.49 11.82
C GLU A 158 5.56 16.45 10.66
N TRP A 159 4.78 17.52 10.54
CA TRP A 159 5.16 18.75 9.83
C TRP A 159 5.71 19.74 10.85
N THR A 160 7.03 19.86 10.95
CA THR A 160 7.69 20.56 12.05
C THR A 160 7.20 21.99 12.19
N GLY A 161 6.62 22.31 13.35
CA GLY A 161 6.11 23.65 13.66
C GLY A 161 4.84 24.03 12.89
N LYS A 162 4.18 23.07 12.24
CA LYS A 162 2.96 23.28 11.46
C LYS A 162 1.80 22.41 11.95
N ARG A 163 0.61 22.72 11.45
CA ARG A 163 -0.61 21.93 11.59
C ARG A 163 -1.21 21.71 10.21
N VAL A 164 -1.62 20.48 9.89
CA VAL A 164 -2.40 20.14 8.70
C VAL A 164 -3.85 20.53 8.93
N LEU A 165 -4.45 21.28 8.01
CA LEU A 165 -5.81 21.79 8.14
C LEU A 165 -6.82 20.96 7.34
N ASP A 166 -8.06 20.95 7.83
CA ASP A 166 -9.25 20.50 7.11
C ASP A 166 -9.54 21.48 5.96
N ALA A 167 -9.62 20.94 4.75
CA ALA A 167 -9.86 21.63 3.50
C ALA A 167 -10.94 20.89 2.69
N THR A 168 -11.31 21.43 1.54
CA THR A 168 -12.28 20.73 0.68
C THR A 168 -11.63 19.53 -0.02
N GLY A 169 -12.08 18.32 0.34
CA GLY A 169 -11.63 17.04 -0.22
C GLY A 169 -10.42 16.49 0.55
N VAL A 170 -9.60 15.67 -0.10
CA VAL A 170 -8.41 15.05 0.51
C VAL A 170 -7.48 16.09 1.13
N ASP A 171 -7.22 15.99 2.43
CA ASP A 171 -6.38 16.91 3.20
C ASP A 171 -4.90 16.51 3.20
N PHE A 172 -4.62 15.21 3.13
CA PHE A 172 -3.28 14.67 3.01
C PHE A 172 -3.28 13.33 2.28
N VAL A 173 -2.14 12.98 1.70
CA VAL A 173 -1.92 11.75 0.94
C VAL A 173 -0.80 10.96 1.58
N VAL A 174 -1.03 9.68 1.84
CA VAL A 174 -0.01 8.74 2.30
C VAL A 174 0.53 7.99 1.09
N TYR A 175 1.86 7.97 0.97
CA TYR A 175 2.60 7.21 -0.03
C TYR A 175 3.30 6.05 0.69
N GLU A 176 2.73 4.87 0.49
CA GLU A 176 3.33 3.57 0.79
C GLU A 176 3.71 2.94 -0.57
N ASN A 177 4.31 1.76 -0.61
CA ASN A 177 4.93 1.22 -1.81
C ASN A 177 4.17 0.07 -2.53
N PRO A 178 2.84 0.11 -2.74
CA PRO A 178 2.17 -0.97 -3.45
C PRO A 178 2.45 -0.87 -4.95
N PHE A 179 2.40 -2.01 -5.64
CA PHE A 179 2.59 -2.08 -7.09
C PHE A 179 1.76 -3.19 -7.71
N LEU A 180 1.52 -3.13 -9.02
CA LEU A 180 0.72 -4.13 -9.73
C LEU A 180 1.38 -5.52 -9.64
N TYR A 181 0.59 -6.50 -9.23
CA TYR A 181 0.98 -7.89 -9.26
C TYR A 181 0.68 -8.48 -10.64
N ASN A 182 1.70 -9.03 -11.31
CA ASN A 182 1.60 -9.58 -12.67
C ASN A 182 1.00 -8.60 -13.70
N ASN A 183 1.26 -7.29 -13.52
CA ASN A 183 0.78 -6.22 -14.40
C ASN A 183 -0.77 -6.20 -14.57
N ASN A 184 -1.50 -6.59 -13.53
CA ASN A 184 -2.97 -6.62 -13.51
C ASN A 184 -3.51 -5.45 -12.68
N ALA A 185 -4.28 -4.56 -13.30
CA ALA A 185 -4.85 -3.38 -12.63
C ALA A 185 -5.71 -3.71 -11.38
N SER A 186 -6.33 -4.89 -11.35
CA SER A 186 -7.16 -5.37 -10.24
C SER A 186 -6.39 -6.21 -9.20
N SER A 187 -5.06 -6.31 -9.32
CA SER A 187 -4.22 -7.10 -8.42
C SER A 187 -2.94 -6.34 -8.09
N ARG A 188 -2.68 -6.12 -6.81
CA ARG A 188 -1.54 -5.37 -6.30
C ARG A 188 -0.82 -6.15 -5.22
N PHE A 189 0.48 -5.95 -5.08
CA PHE A 189 1.17 -6.23 -3.83
C PHE A 189 0.76 -5.11 -2.86
N ILE A 190 0.14 -5.48 -1.74
CA ILE A 190 -0.52 -4.56 -0.80
C ILE A 190 -0.03 -4.88 0.61
N GLU A 191 0.46 -3.86 1.29
CA GLU A 191 0.83 -3.90 2.70
C GLU A 191 0.07 -2.78 3.42
N ALA A 192 -1.24 -3.03 3.62
CA ALA A 192 -2.17 -1.99 4.02
C ALA A 192 -1.79 -1.29 5.33
N VAL A 193 -2.05 0.01 5.39
CA VAL A 193 -1.67 0.90 6.50
C VAL A 193 -2.89 1.54 7.12
N ILE A 194 -3.03 1.41 8.43
CA ILE A 194 -3.99 2.15 9.24
C ILE A 194 -3.43 3.56 9.47
N VAL A 195 -4.28 4.56 9.24
CA VAL A 195 -3.92 5.98 9.35
C VAL A 195 -4.67 6.62 10.51
N GLU A 196 -3.92 7.23 11.40
CA GLU A 196 -4.43 7.94 12.57
C GLU A 196 -3.73 9.30 12.68
N VAL A 197 -4.41 10.32 13.20
CA VAL A 197 -3.86 11.67 13.37
C VAL A 197 -4.03 12.18 14.79
N SER A 198 -3.12 13.05 15.22
CA SER A 198 -3.10 13.59 16.58
C SER A 198 -2.68 15.06 16.64
N GLN A 199 -3.19 15.78 17.64
CA GLN A 199 -2.75 17.14 17.98
C GLN A 199 -1.63 17.15 19.04
N ASP A 200 -1.49 16.07 19.82
CA ASP A 200 -0.67 16.04 21.04
C ASP A 200 0.31 14.84 21.09
N GLY A 201 0.23 13.92 20.13
CA GLY A 201 1.03 12.70 20.06
C GLY A 201 0.58 11.60 21.02
N THR A 202 -0.48 11.82 21.80
CA THR A 202 -0.96 10.86 22.81
C THR A 202 -2.37 10.35 22.49
N ASN A 203 -3.26 11.25 22.07
CA ASN A 203 -4.62 10.91 21.68
C ASN A 203 -4.73 10.95 20.15
N TRP A 204 -5.25 9.88 19.57
CA TRP A 204 -5.24 9.62 18.15
C TRP A 204 -6.67 9.40 17.66
N CYS A 205 -7.02 9.99 16.52
CA CYS A 205 -8.27 9.75 15.81
C CYS A 205 -7.97 9.22 14.41
N GLY A 206 -8.61 8.12 14.02
CA GLY A 206 -8.45 7.50 12.71
C GLY A 206 -9.75 7.43 11.91
N TRP A 207 -9.68 6.81 10.75
CA TRP A 207 -10.83 6.46 9.90
C TRP A 207 -11.38 5.08 10.31
N ASN A 208 -12.28 4.47 9.52
CA ASN A 208 -12.85 3.16 9.81
C ASN A 208 -12.23 2.07 8.92
N PRO A 209 -10.94 1.71 9.13
CA PRO A 209 -10.23 0.80 8.25
C PRO A 209 -10.94 -0.55 8.18
N SER A 210 -11.10 -1.08 6.97
CA SER A 210 -11.73 -2.39 6.79
C SER A 210 -11.13 -3.18 5.64
N TYR A 211 -11.17 -4.51 5.81
CA TYR A 211 -10.92 -5.48 4.77
C TYR A 211 -12.12 -6.41 4.67
N SER A 212 -12.66 -6.60 3.47
CA SER A 212 -13.91 -7.34 3.22
C SER A 212 -13.72 -8.63 2.43
N GLY A 213 -12.50 -8.92 1.98
CA GLY A 213 -12.17 -10.13 1.22
C GLY A 213 -11.97 -11.37 2.09
N THR A 214 -11.70 -12.50 1.44
CA THR A 214 -11.24 -13.74 2.10
C THR A 214 -9.74 -13.73 2.36
N THR A 215 -9.18 -14.77 2.97
CA THR A 215 -7.72 -14.94 3.11
C THR A 215 -7.05 -15.51 1.85
N SER A 216 -7.77 -15.60 0.73
CA SER A 216 -7.19 -16.06 -0.53
C SER A 216 -6.28 -15.00 -1.15
N ALA A 217 -5.17 -15.41 -1.76
CA ALA A 217 -4.24 -14.46 -2.39
C ALA A 217 -4.89 -13.52 -3.42
N PRO A 218 -5.86 -13.94 -4.27
CA PRO A 218 -6.55 -13.00 -5.16
C PRO A 218 -7.28 -11.88 -4.42
N ASP A 219 -7.95 -12.19 -3.31
CA ASP A 219 -8.69 -11.19 -2.53
C ASP A 219 -7.74 -10.25 -1.77
N LEU A 220 -6.65 -10.78 -1.21
CA LEU A 220 -5.63 -10.00 -0.51
C LEU A 220 -4.87 -9.04 -1.43
N ARG A 221 -4.89 -9.30 -2.75
CA ARG A 221 -4.29 -8.43 -3.75
C ARG A 221 -5.29 -7.49 -4.41
N ASN A 222 -6.58 -7.66 -4.15
CA ASN A 222 -7.61 -6.84 -4.78
C ASN A 222 -7.77 -5.54 -3.99
N PRO A 223 -7.36 -4.37 -4.55
CA PRO A 223 -7.49 -3.10 -3.86
C PRO A 223 -8.94 -2.75 -3.48
N GLY A 224 -9.93 -3.25 -4.22
CA GLY A 224 -11.35 -3.02 -3.95
C GLY A 224 -11.87 -3.68 -2.67
N ASN A 225 -11.09 -4.55 -2.02
CA ASN A 225 -11.46 -5.18 -0.76
C ASN A 225 -11.09 -4.34 0.47
N TYR A 226 -10.34 -3.24 0.27
CA TYR A 226 -9.81 -2.39 1.33
C TYR A 226 -10.55 -1.05 1.35
N SER A 227 -10.86 -0.52 2.53
CA SER A 227 -11.40 0.83 2.72
C SER A 227 -10.72 1.54 3.88
N ASP A 228 -10.64 2.88 3.81
CA ASP A 228 -10.09 3.72 4.88
C ASP A 228 -8.68 3.28 5.33
N LEU A 229 -7.87 2.82 4.36
CA LEU A 229 -6.50 2.32 4.53
C LEU A 229 -5.60 2.96 3.47
N ALA A 230 -4.33 3.15 3.81
CA ALA A 230 -3.26 3.46 2.85
C ALA A 230 -2.53 2.19 2.41
N GLY A 231 -1.56 2.31 1.49
CA GLY A 231 -0.84 1.15 0.94
C GLY A 231 -1.65 0.35 -0.06
N ILE A 232 -2.63 1.01 -0.69
CA ILE A 232 -3.50 0.40 -1.69
C ILE A 232 -3.12 0.89 -3.08
N THR A 233 -2.79 2.17 -3.23
CA THR A 233 -2.56 2.82 -4.53
C THR A 233 -1.07 3.10 -4.78
N PRO A 234 -0.48 2.63 -5.91
CA PRO A 234 0.92 2.86 -6.22
C PRO A 234 1.33 4.33 -6.26
N VAL A 235 2.60 4.60 -6.00
CA VAL A 235 3.16 5.94 -5.99
C VAL A 235 3.54 6.36 -7.42
N LEU A 236 2.83 7.36 -7.94
CA LEU A 236 3.13 7.95 -9.26
C LEU A 236 3.92 9.25 -9.13
N PHE A 237 3.78 9.93 -7.98
CA PHE A 237 4.55 11.11 -7.66
C PHE A 237 6.02 10.73 -7.46
N MET A 238 6.87 11.32 -8.28
CA MET A 238 8.32 11.19 -8.18
C MET A 238 8.88 12.59 -8.00
N GLN A 239 9.53 12.84 -6.87
CA GLN A 239 10.19 14.11 -6.59
C GLN A 239 11.46 14.26 -7.46
N SER A 240 11.31 14.60 -8.73
CA SER A 240 12.43 14.77 -9.67
C SER A 240 12.20 15.93 -10.63
N SER A 241 13.25 16.35 -11.35
CA SER A 241 13.13 17.40 -12.37
C SER A 241 12.34 17.01 -13.62
N ALA A 242 11.95 15.74 -13.77
CA ALA A 242 11.02 15.29 -14.81
C ALA A 242 9.58 15.17 -14.29
N ASN A 243 9.33 15.49 -13.02
CA ASN A 243 7.98 15.55 -12.50
C ASN A 243 7.17 16.59 -13.27
N SER A 244 6.05 16.15 -13.84
CA SER A 244 5.09 17.01 -14.53
C SER A 244 3.90 17.40 -13.65
N LEU A 245 3.83 16.87 -12.42
CA LEU A 245 2.74 17.12 -11.48
C LEU A 245 2.97 18.41 -10.69
N SER A 246 1.94 19.25 -10.65
CA SER A 246 1.83 20.37 -9.73
C SER A 246 1.43 19.92 -8.33
N ALA A 247 1.56 20.78 -7.32
CA ALA A 247 1.06 20.49 -5.97
C ALA A 247 -0.44 20.13 -5.96
N SER A 248 -1.27 20.84 -6.72
CA SER A 248 -2.71 20.54 -6.83
C SER A 248 -3.01 19.21 -7.51
N ASP A 249 -2.13 18.75 -8.41
CA ASP A 249 -2.31 17.45 -9.07
C ASP A 249 -2.27 16.29 -8.07
N LEU A 250 -1.47 16.40 -6.99
CA LEU A 250 -1.36 15.36 -5.97
C LEU A 250 -2.69 15.07 -5.27
N PHE A 251 -3.61 16.04 -5.28
CA PHE A 251 -4.92 15.96 -4.65
C PHE A 251 -6.09 15.90 -5.65
N THR A 252 -5.78 15.75 -6.93
CA THR A 252 -6.78 15.66 -7.99
C THR A 252 -7.10 14.21 -8.28
N GLU A 253 -8.37 13.83 -8.12
CA GLU A 253 -8.86 12.51 -8.52
C GLU A 253 -8.91 12.39 -10.05
N VAL A 254 -8.54 11.21 -10.54
CA VAL A 254 -8.64 10.79 -11.93
C VAL A 254 -9.27 9.40 -11.99
N THR A 255 -9.88 9.10 -13.14
CA THR A 255 -10.40 7.77 -13.45
C THR A 255 -9.75 7.30 -14.74
N ASP A 256 -9.04 6.18 -14.67
CA ASP A 256 -8.44 5.54 -15.84
C ASP A 256 -8.57 4.00 -15.78
N SER A 257 -7.74 3.26 -16.52
CA SER A 257 -7.73 1.79 -16.52
C SER A 257 -7.40 1.14 -15.18
N TYR A 258 -6.86 1.90 -14.23
CA TYR A 258 -6.50 1.47 -12.88
C TYR A 258 -7.57 1.80 -11.83
N GLY A 259 -8.68 2.40 -12.26
CA GLY A 259 -9.80 2.80 -11.41
C GLY A 259 -9.76 4.28 -11.03
N ASN A 260 -10.44 4.62 -9.94
CA ASN A 260 -10.38 5.97 -9.36
C ASN A 260 -9.18 6.06 -8.43
N HIS A 261 -8.34 7.07 -8.61
CA HIS A 261 -7.18 7.32 -7.75
C HIS A 261 -6.73 8.79 -7.87
N LEU A 262 -5.82 9.23 -7.00
CA LEU A 262 -5.19 10.55 -7.13
C LEU A 262 -4.19 10.54 -8.28
N LYS A 263 -4.04 11.66 -9.00
CA LYS A 263 -3.11 11.77 -10.15
C LYS A 263 -1.65 11.52 -9.74
N GLY A 264 -1.28 11.84 -8.51
CA GLY A 264 0.02 11.51 -7.91
C GLY A 264 0.15 10.09 -7.37
N GLY A 265 -0.90 9.26 -7.45
CA GLY A 265 -0.96 7.99 -6.74
C GLY A 265 -1.10 8.19 -5.22
N GLY A 266 -0.78 7.14 -4.46
CA GLY A 266 -0.98 7.14 -3.00
C GLY A 266 -2.45 7.20 -2.60
N ASP A 267 -2.70 7.19 -1.29
CA ASP A 267 -4.04 7.09 -0.72
C ASP A 267 -4.38 8.35 0.08
N GLY A 268 -5.50 8.99 -0.28
CA GLY A 268 -5.94 10.28 0.26
C GLY A 268 -6.86 10.15 1.47
N PHE A 269 -6.68 11.04 2.44
CA PHE A 269 -7.48 11.11 3.66
C PHE A 269 -8.09 12.50 3.83
N ASP A 270 -9.39 12.54 4.11
CA ASP A 270 -10.21 13.74 4.26
C ASP A 270 -10.75 13.77 5.72
N LEU A 271 -10.45 14.83 6.46
CA LEU A 271 -10.87 15.03 7.86
C LEU A 271 -12.37 15.27 7.96
N SER A 272 -12.99 15.82 6.92
CA SER A 272 -14.43 15.99 6.78
C SER A 272 -15.16 14.69 6.41
N ALA A 273 -14.44 13.61 6.07
CA ALA A 273 -15.05 12.31 5.77
C ALA A 273 -15.92 11.78 6.93
N PRO A 274 -17.08 11.14 6.64
CA PRO A 274 -17.93 10.55 7.67
C PRO A 274 -17.26 9.46 8.50
N SER A 275 -16.27 8.76 7.94
CA SER A 275 -15.50 7.72 8.63
C SER A 275 -14.43 8.28 9.58
N PHE A 276 -14.07 9.57 9.48
CA PHE A 276 -13.05 10.17 10.34
C PHE A 276 -13.51 10.32 11.80
N GLY A 277 -12.61 10.00 12.73
CA GLY A 277 -12.81 10.07 14.17
C GLY A 277 -13.74 8.99 14.71
N THR A 278 -13.82 7.85 14.03
CA THR A 278 -14.59 6.68 14.44
C THR A 278 -13.72 5.64 15.18
N THR A 279 -12.40 5.71 15.00
CA THR A 279 -11.40 4.86 15.65
C THR A 279 -10.26 5.69 16.24
N GLY A 280 -9.28 5.02 16.83
CA GLY A 280 -8.08 5.62 17.41
C GLY A 280 -8.11 5.68 18.94
N SER A 281 -6.92 5.57 19.54
CA SER A 281 -6.75 5.56 20.99
C SER A 281 -7.03 6.95 21.59
N GLY A 282 -8.05 7.05 22.44
CA GLY A 282 -8.43 8.31 23.08
C GLY A 282 -9.31 9.22 22.19
N CYS A 283 -9.69 8.78 20.99
CA CYS A 283 -10.60 9.54 20.13
C CYS A 283 -11.99 9.69 20.76
N ASN A 284 -12.51 10.90 20.73
CA ASN A 284 -13.88 11.22 21.13
C ASN A 284 -14.39 12.41 20.31
N THR A 285 -15.68 12.71 20.40
CA THR A 285 -16.31 13.80 19.64
C THR A 285 -15.62 15.15 19.83
N THR A 286 -15.15 15.46 21.04
CA THR A 286 -14.43 16.72 21.32
C THR A 286 -13.10 16.77 20.58
N LEU A 287 -12.28 15.71 20.68
CA LEU A 287 -10.99 15.65 20.01
C LEU A 287 -11.14 15.67 18.48
N ARG A 288 -12.05 14.86 17.94
CA ARG A 288 -12.35 14.85 16.50
C ARG A 288 -12.73 16.25 15.98
N ASN A 289 -13.63 16.94 16.70
CA ASN A 289 -14.05 18.27 16.30
C ASN A 289 -12.91 19.29 16.43
N SER A 290 -12.04 19.14 17.43
CA SER A 290 -10.83 19.97 17.60
C SER A 290 -9.83 19.76 16.45
N ILE A 291 -9.63 18.52 15.99
CA ILE A 291 -8.79 18.22 14.83
C ILE A 291 -9.35 18.86 13.56
N ARG A 292 -10.66 18.75 13.33
CA ARG A 292 -11.31 19.41 12.17
C ARG A 292 -11.18 20.93 12.21
N SER A 293 -11.38 21.55 13.37
CA SER A 293 -11.36 23.02 13.48
C SER A 293 -9.97 23.63 13.48
N SER A 294 -8.99 22.91 14.04
CA SER A 294 -7.68 23.47 14.40
C SER A 294 -6.51 22.73 13.76
N GLY A 295 -6.80 21.66 13.00
CA GLY A 295 -5.80 20.81 12.38
C GLY A 295 -5.13 19.82 13.32
N PHE A 296 -4.31 18.95 12.74
CA PHE A 296 -3.46 17.98 13.47
C PHE A 296 -1.98 18.24 13.23
N VAL A 297 -1.11 17.69 14.08
CA VAL A 297 0.35 17.86 14.02
C VAL A 297 1.02 16.58 13.56
N TYR A 298 0.52 15.44 14.05
CA TYR A 298 1.14 14.14 13.83
C TYR A 298 0.23 13.23 13.01
N VAL A 299 0.82 12.44 12.13
CA VAL A 299 0.20 11.29 11.49
C VAL A 299 0.92 10.03 11.93
N ARG A 300 0.17 9.01 12.36
CA ARG A 300 0.67 7.67 12.68
C ARG A 300 0.22 6.71 11.60
N LEU A 301 1.19 5.99 11.06
CA LEU A 301 1.04 5.01 9.99
C LEU A 301 1.40 3.63 10.55
N THR A 302 0.39 2.81 10.80
CA THR A 302 0.56 1.47 11.38
C THR A 302 0.32 0.41 10.32
N THR A 303 1.23 -0.56 10.17
CA THR A 303 0.98 -1.73 9.31
C THR A 303 -0.23 -2.50 9.84
N ALA A 304 -1.30 -2.57 9.06
CA ALA A 304 -2.60 -3.09 9.49
C ALA A 304 -2.50 -4.54 9.98
N TYR A 305 -1.64 -5.35 9.34
CA TYR A 305 -1.36 -6.72 9.75
C TYR A 305 -0.85 -6.82 11.20
N SER A 306 0.01 -5.89 11.63
CA SER A 306 0.56 -5.87 13.00
C SER A 306 -0.49 -5.46 14.05
N ARG A 307 -1.44 -4.58 13.70
CA ARG A 307 -2.58 -4.21 14.56
C ARG A 307 -3.50 -5.40 14.81
N ASN A 308 -3.89 -6.10 13.74
CA ASN A 308 -4.78 -7.25 13.83
C ASN A 308 -4.71 -8.10 12.56
N SER A 309 -3.89 -9.15 12.58
CA SER A 309 -3.70 -10.06 11.45
C SER A 309 -4.94 -10.85 11.04
N SER A 310 -5.94 -10.97 11.92
CA SER A 310 -7.20 -11.64 11.61
C SER A 310 -8.17 -10.73 10.84
N SER A 311 -8.14 -9.43 11.14
CA SER A 311 -8.94 -8.42 10.43
C SER A 311 -8.25 -7.90 9.18
N PHE A 312 -6.91 -7.87 9.16
CA PHE A 312 -6.10 -7.37 8.06
C PHE A 312 -5.05 -8.41 7.67
N PRO A 313 -5.46 -9.55 7.11
CA PRO A 313 -4.51 -10.55 6.59
C PRO A 313 -3.64 -9.95 5.48
N ILE A 314 -2.43 -10.49 5.34
CA ILE A 314 -1.48 -10.14 4.29
C ILE A 314 -1.10 -11.39 3.49
N VAL A 315 -0.70 -11.20 2.24
CA VAL A 315 -0.20 -12.30 1.40
C VAL A 315 1.09 -12.89 1.99
N SER A 316 1.25 -14.21 1.89
CA SER A 316 2.40 -14.91 2.50
C SER A 316 3.75 -14.63 1.84
N ASP A 317 3.76 -13.98 0.67
CA ASP A 317 4.96 -13.57 -0.06
C ASP A 317 5.36 -12.12 0.22
N SER A 318 4.74 -11.46 1.20
CA SER A 318 5.31 -10.27 1.82
C SER A 318 6.63 -10.64 2.50
N PHE A 319 7.67 -9.83 2.26
CA PHE A 319 9.04 -10.14 2.66
C PHE A 319 9.21 -10.14 4.18
N ASP A 320 8.70 -9.11 4.85
CA ASP A 320 8.82 -8.91 6.29
C ASP A 320 7.50 -8.54 6.97
N GLN A 321 6.39 -8.51 6.23
CA GLN A 321 5.03 -8.20 6.70
C GLN A 321 4.93 -6.83 7.37
N LYS A 322 5.77 -5.89 6.93
CA LYS A 322 5.76 -4.49 7.29
C LYS A 322 5.22 -3.67 6.13
N ALA A 323 4.94 -2.39 6.36
CA ALA A 323 4.56 -1.48 5.29
C ALA A 323 5.76 -0.60 4.95
N ASP A 324 5.93 -0.28 3.68
CA ASP A 324 7.08 0.44 3.15
C ASP A 324 6.69 1.89 2.86
N ILE A 325 6.92 2.77 3.83
CA ILE A 325 6.50 4.17 3.77
C ILE A 325 7.51 4.99 2.95
N ASP A 326 7.03 5.62 1.87
CA ASP A 326 7.76 6.57 1.03
C ASP A 326 7.57 8.01 1.57
N GLY A 327 6.37 8.36 2.04
CA GLY A 327 6.15 9.63 2.75
C GLY A 327 4.71 10.08 2.83
N VAL A 328 4.48 11.30 3.33
CA VAL A 328 3.14 11.89 3.47
C VAL A 328 3.15 13.35 3.03
N VAL A 329 2.16 13.75 2.22
CA VAL A 329 1.99 15.14 1.76
C VAL A 329 0.67 15.71 2.28
N ALA A 330 0.70 16.87 2.93
CA ALA A 330 -0.48 17.66 3.27
C ALA A 330 -0.81 18.68 2.18
N ARG A 331 -2.11 18.93 1.95
CA ARG A 331 -2.61 19.95 1.02
C ARG A 331 -2.41 21.35 1.55
N SER A 332 -2.67 21.53 2.84
CA SER A 332 -2.63 22.84 3.48
C SER A 332 -2.13 22.74 4.91
N VAL A 333 -1.32 23.73 5.29
CA VAL A 333 -0.75 23.83 6.63
C VAL A 333 -0.82 25.26 7.15
N THR A 334 -0.81 25.39 8.48
CA THR A 334 -0.62 26.67 9.19
C THR A 334 0.48 26.54 10.24
N ASP A 335 1.01 27.66 10.71
CA ASP A 335 1.91 27.68 11.87
C ASP A 335 1.22 27.15 13.13
N ARG A 336 1.98 26.43 13.96
CA ARG A 336 1.52 25.76 15.17
C ARG A 336 1.17 26.70 16.33
#